data_AF-A0A962WYP8-F1
#
_entry.id   AF-A0A962WYP8-F1
#
_cell.length_a   1.000
_cell.length_b   1.000
_cell.length_c   1.000
_cell.angle_alpha   90.00
_cell.angle_beta   90.00
_cell.angle_gamma   90.00
#
_symmetry.space_group_name_H-M   'P 1'
#
loop_
_entity.id
_entity.type
_entity.pdbx_description
1 polymer ?
#
loop_
_entity_poly.entity_id
_entity_poly.type
_entity_poly.pdbx_seq_one_letter_code
_entity_poly.pdbx_strand_id
1 'polypeptide(L)'
;VTSLADVLQVGDVIYTELTDQPGQVLLSQLPGVEGALVSMQPKTGAILALVGGFDFHRSKFNRVTQARRQPGSNFKPFIYSAALENGDTAATIYNDAPVVFHDSALEGEWRPENYSGRFYGPTRLREALVKSRNLVSIRVLRGLGLRKSLDYVARFGFDIAKLPADLSLALGSGSVTPLQLVNGYSVFANQGYLTTPYFIDRIEDAFGETIFTAPDVILCDQVCEDEAAVAESGPSSEEVLKVSLAEENEAEVEAVADSGDMPSQSESDENPEEEQGARFEKVEKGLIRAPAVIDERNAYIMANILREVITRGTGRKALVLNRKDIAGKTGTTNDQHDAWFSGFNSEVATSVWVGYDELEPLGAKETGGQAALPMWIDYMKVALDDMPEDTFTQPARMVTVRIDKKTGELTNGRNPESMFEIFTVERAPSAMLTSTSSDDKRKKPSQQGSGGFGKRAPEPQEQLF
;
A
#
# COMPACT_ATOMS: atom_id res chain seq x y z
N VAL A 1 -20.68 36.57 9.72
CA VAL A 1 -20.67 36.62 11.20
C VAL A 1 -19.96 37.89 11.61
N THR A 2 -20.67 38.80 12.26
CA THR A 2 -20.18 40.11 12.72
C THR A 2 -20.21 40.24 14.25
N SER A 3 -20.99 39.40 14.92
CA SER A 3 -21.06 39.29 16.38
C SER A 3 -21.23 37.83 16.82
N LEU A 4 -20.92 37.52 18.08
CA LEU A 4 -21.12 36.20 18.68
C LEU A 4 -22.61 35.81 18.76
N ALA A 5 -23.48 36.81 18.94
CA ALA A 5 -24.93 36.65 18.94
C ALA A 5 -25.51 36.30 17.56
N ASP A 6 -24.73 36.44 16.49
CA ASP A 6 -25.13 36.00 15.15
C ASP A 6 -25.03 34.47 15.00
N VAL A 7 -24.33 33.80 15.93
CA VAL A 7 -24.00 32.36 15.86
C VAL A 7 -24.57 31.59 17.04
N LEU A 8 -24.54 32.18 18.24
CA LEU A 8 -24.94 31.52 19.48
C LEU A 8 -26.10 32.25 20.17
N GLN A 9 -26.91 31.48 20.87
CA GLN A 9 -27.99 31.94 21.73
C GLN A 9 -27.79 31.48 23.18
N VAL A 10 -28.35 32.23 24.13
CA VAL A 10 -28.31 31.84 25.54
C VAL A 10 -29.08 30.54 25.73
N GLY A 11 -28.40 29.50 26.23
CA GLY A 11 -28.95 28.15 26.39
C GLY A 11 -28.33 27.12 25.45
N ASP A 12 -27.54 27.54 24.45
CA ASP A 12 -26.84 26.61 23.56
C ASP A 12 -25.81 25.75 24.31
N VAL A 13 -25.81 24.46 23.98
CA VAL A 13 -24.75 23.52 24.39
C VAL A 13 -23.70 23.51 23.28
N ILE A 14 -22.49 23.96 23.61
CA ILE A 14 -21.40 24.15 22.66
C ILE A 14 -20.21 23.25 23.00
N TYR A 15 -19.35 23.05 22.01
CA TYR A 15 -18.03 22.46 22.18
C TYR A 15 -16.97 23.55 22.09
N THR A 16 -15.93 23.42 22.90
CA THR A 16 -14.79 24.35 22.87
C THR A 16 -13.48 23.58 22.92
N GLU A 17 -12.48 24.08 22.21
CA GLU A 17 -11.11 23.60 22.30
C GLU A 17 -10.28 24.55 23.16
N LEU A 18 -9.48 23.99 24.07
CA LEU A 18 -8.53 24.76 24.86
C LEU A 18 -7.32 25.08 23.98
N THR A 19 -6.86 26.33 24.03
CA THR A 19 -5.61 26.71 23.35
C THR A 19 -4.43 26.69 24.32
N ASP A 20 -3.22 26.72 23.79
CA ASP A 20 -1.99 26.87 24.60
C ASP A 20 -1.92 28.23 25.33
N GLN A 21 -2.76 29.20 24.95
CA GLN A 21 -2.82 30.51 25.61
C GLN A 21 -3.81 30.49 26.81
N PRO A 22 -3.34 30.81 28.03
CA PRO A 22 -4.19 30.82 29.21
C PRO A 22 -5.43 31.70 29.05
N GLY A 23 -6.62 31.12 29.26
CA GLY A 23 -7.90 31.84 29.19
C GLY A 23 -8.46 32.02 27.77
N GLN A 24 -7.80 31.53 26.73
CA GLN A 24 -8.32 31.52 25.37
C GLN A 24 -8.90 30.14 25.03
N VAL A 25 -10.17 30.15 24.58
CA VAL A 25 -10.88 28.98 24.08
C VAL A 25 -11.37 29.25 22.65
N LEU A 26 -11.36 28.22 21.82
CA LEU A 26 -11.92 28.27 20.48
C LEU A 26 -13.29 27.60 20.49
N LEU A 27 -14.28 28.23 19.86
CA LEU A 27 -15.56 27.58 19.59
C LEU A 27 -15.33 26.48 18.54
N SER A 28 -15.77 25.26 18.86
CA SER A 28 -15.52 24.07 18.06
C SER A 28 -16.82 23.32 17.78
N GLN A 29 -16.77 22.41 16.82
CA GLN A 29 -17.88 21.53 16.46
C GLN A 29 -17.35 20.11 16.29
N LEU A 30 -18.11 19.13 16.79
CA LEU A 30 -17.82 17.73 16.51
C LEU A 30 -17.99 17.47 14.99
N PRO A 31 -17.00 16.84 14.33
CA PRO A 31 -17.11 16.55 12.92
C PRO A 31 -18.30 15.63 12.61
N GLY A 32 -19.06 15.97 11.56
CA GLY A 32 -20.03 15.06 10.97
C GLY A 32 -19.38 13.97 10.12
N VAL A 33 -18.22 14.28 9.54
CA VAL A 33 -17.38 13.35 8.77
C VAL A 33 -16.53 12.49 9.72
N GLU A 34 -16.16 11.30 9.26
CA GLU A 34 -15.30 10.36 9.98
C GLU A 34 -13.95 10.19 9.29
N GLY A 35 -13.00 9.63 10.03
CA GLY A 35 -11.66 9.33 9.54
C GLY A 35 -11.18 7.97 10.02
N ALA A 36 -10.26 7.37 9.26
CA ALA A 36 -9.55 6.16 9.67
C ALA A 36 -8.08 6.26 9.29
N LEU A 37 -7.20 5.78 10.17
CA LEU A 37 -5.77 5.70 9.93
C LEU A 37 -5.27 4.34 10.36
N VAL A 38 -4.47 3.70 9.51
CA VAL A 38 -3.73 2.50 9.86
C VAL A 38 -2.31 2.60 9.33
N SER A 39 -1.35 2.31 10.21
CA SER A 39 0.06 2.27 9.92
C SER A 39 0.63 0.93 10.31
N MET A 40 1.51 0.37 9.48
CA MET A 40 2.15 -0.91 9.72
C MET A 40 3.59 -0.92 9.24
N GLN A 41 4.41 -1.79 9.82
CA GLN A 41 5.75 -2.07 9.36
C GLN A 41 5.70 -3.05 8.17
N PRO A 42 6.16 -2.66 6.96
CA PRO A 42 5.99 -3.49 5.76
C PRO A 42 6.70 -4.84 5.80
N LYS A 43 7.83 -4.94 6.50
CA LYS A 43 8.66 -6.16 6.54
C LYS A 43 8.09 -7.24 7.45
N THR A 44 7.29 -6.88 8.44
CA THR A 44 6.80 -7.80 9.47
C THR A 44 5.28 -7.93 9.49
N GLY A 45 4.55 -6.89 9.10
CA GLY A 45 3.11 -6.83 9.29
C GLY A 45 2.68 -6.22 10.62
N ALA A 46 3.61 -5.81 11.48
CA ALA A 46 3.28 -5.22 12.78
C ALA A 46 2.48 -3.92 12.60
N ILE A 47 1.31 -3.83 13.22
CA ILE A 47 0.50 -2.60 13.24
C ILE A 47 1.12 -1.62 14.23
N LEU A 48 1.59 -0.49 13.71
CA LEU A 48 2.25 0.57 14.49
C LEU A 48 1.24 1.56 15.08
N ALA A 49 0.16 1.83 14.34
CA ALA A 49 -0.92 2.69 14.79
C ALA A 49 -2.23 2.30 14.11
N LEU A 50 -3.33 2.37 14.85
CA LEU A 50 -4.68 2.10 14.35
C LEU A 50 -5.67 3.07 14.99
N VAL A 51 -6.36 3.85 14.15
CA VAL A 51 -7.42 4.78 14.54
C VAL A 51 -8.65 4.47 13.71
N GLY A 52 -9.71 3.97 14.36
CA GLY A 52 -10.94 3.50 13.70
C GLY A 52 -12.03 4.57 13.50
N GLY A 53 -11.85 5.78 14.00
CA GLY A 53 -12.84 6.86 13.98
C GLY A 53 -12.34 8.10 14.71
N PHE A 54 -13.12 9.18 14.68
CA PHE A 54 -12.79 10.43 15.37
C PHE A 54 -12.68 10.27 16.90
N ASP A 55 -13.63 9.54 17.51
CA ASP A 55 -13.66 9.30 18.95
C ASP A 55 -14.30 7.93 19.26
N PHE A 56 -13.56 7.08 19.98
CA PHE A 56 -13.98 5.74 20.37
C PHE A 56 -15.20 5.73 21.31
N HIS A 57 -15.34 6.75 22.16
CA HIS A 57 -16.48 6.86 23.07
C HIS A 57 -17.77 7.24 22.35
N ARG A 58 -17.65 7.94 21.21
CA ARG A 58 -18.77 8.24 20.32
C ARG A 58 -19.16 7.03 19.48
N SER A 59 -18.16 6.33 18.92
CA SER A 59 -18.40 5.15 18.10
C SER A 59 -17.29 4.12 18.29
N LYS A 60 -17.68 2.91 18.70
CA LYS A 60 -16.78 1.76 18.81
C LYS A 60 -16.55 1.04 17.48
N PHE A 61 -17.21 1.49 16.41
CA PHE A 61 -17.07 0.89 15.08
C PHE A 61 -15.67 1.18 14.51
N ASN A 62 -14.93 0.12 14.18
CA ASN A 62 -13.56 0.22 13.72
C ASN A 62 -13.51 0.27 12.18
N ARG A 63 -13.41 1.48 11.64
CA ARG A 63 -13.39 1.69 10.19
C ARG A 63 -12.13 1.17 9.51
N VAL A 64 -11.05 0.89 10.23
CA VAL A 64 -9.83 0.29 9.67
C VAL A 64 -10.05 -1.16 9.25
N THR A 65 -10.81 -1.93 10.04
CA THR A 65 -10.98 -3.37 9.83
C THR A 65 -12.38 -3.73 9.33
N GLN A 66 -13.39 -2.91 9.60
CA GLN A 66 -14.79 -3.23 9.34
C GLN A 66 -15.40 -2.41 8.20
N ALA A 67 -15.02 -1.14 8.05
CA ALA A 67 -15.59 -0.29 7.00
C ALA A 67 -15.02 -0.68 5.63
N ARG A 68 -15.90 -1.16 4.75
CA ARG A 68 -15.55 -1.45 3.37
C ARG A 68 -16.02 -0.30 2.49
N ARG A 69 -15.08 0.37 1.86
CA ARG A 69 -15.29 1.62 1.13
C ARG A 69 -14.58 1.55 -0.21
N GLN A 70 -15.00 2.39 -1.15
CA GLN A 70 -14.39 2.40 -2.48
C GLN A 70 -13.02 3.10 -2.42
N PRO A 71 -11.91 2.46 -2.81
CA PRO A 71 -10.58 3.05 -2.78
C PRO A 71 -10.37 4.11 -3.87
N GLY A 72 -11.22 4.09 -4.91
CA GLY A 72 -11.09 4.96 -6.07
C GLY A 72 -9.71 4.83 -6.74
N SER A 73 -9.15 5.97 -7.13
CA SER A 73 -7.80 6.03 -7.71
C SER A 73 -6.66 5.45 -6.86
N ASN A 74 -6.89 5.17 -5.56
CA ASN A 74 -5.91 4.52 -4.69
C ASN A 74 -5.66 3.05 -5.08
N PHE A 75 -6.55 2.44 -5.87
CA PHE A 75 -6.44 1.07 -6.34
C PHE A 75 -5.62 0.91 -7.63
N LYS A 76 -5.41 2.00 -8.38
CA LYS A 76 -4.70 1.98 -9.67
C LYS A 76 -3.32 1.32 -9.61
N PRO A 77 -2.50 1.49 -8.56
CA PRO A 77 -1.17 0.88 -8.52
C PRO A 77 -1.18 -0.64 -8.70
N PHE A 78 -2.18 -1.35 -8.17
CA PHE A 78 -2.28 -2.80 -8.31
C PHE A 78 -2.55 -3.23 -9.76
N ILE A 79 -3.40 -2.48 -10.47
CA ILE A 79 -3.67 -2.70 -11.91
C ILE A 79 -2.43 -2.39 -12.76
N TYR A 80 -1.67 -1.35 -12.42
CA TYR A 80 -0.47 -0.96 -13.17
C TYR A 80 0.69 -1.93 -12.89
N SER A 81 0.82 -2.41 -11.65
CA SER A 81 1.72 -3.51 -11.30
C SER A 81 1.40 -4.77 -12.09
N ALA A 82 0.11 -5.10 -12.25
CA ALA A 82 -0.34 -6.21 -13.08
C ALA A 82 0.06 -6.02 -14.56
N ALA A 83 -0.01 -4.78 -15.06
CA ALA A 83 0.43 -4.44 -16.41
C ALA A 83 1.93 -4.66 -16.61
N LEU A 84 2.73 -4.13 -15.67
CA LEU A 84 4.18 -4.34 -15.66
C LEU A 84 4.53 -5.82 -15.59
N GLU A 85 3.82 -6.62 -14.80
CA GLU A 85 4.05 -8.07 -14.76
C GLU A 85 3.88 -8.72 -16.14
N ASN A 86 2.93 -8.20 -16.92
CA ASN A 86 2.43 -8.83 -18.13
C ASN A 86 2.96 -8.24 -19.43
N GLY A 87 4.14 -7.62 -19.38
CA GLY A 87 4.91 -7.21 -20.54
C GLY A 87 4.94 -5.72 -20.79
N ASP A 88 4.11 -4.94 -20.10
CA ASP A 88 4.22 -3.49 -20.16
C ASP A 88 5.49 -2.99 -19.47
N THR A 89 5.88 -1.78 -19.84
CA THR A 89 6.94 -1.01 -19.21
C THR A 89 6.37 0.33 -18.73
N ALA A 90 7.11 1.02 -17.87
CA ALA A 90 6.76 2.39 -17.47
C ALA A 90 6.66 3.36 -18.68
N ALA A 91 7.30 3.01 -19.80
CA ALA A 91 7.27 3.74 -21.07
C ALA A 91 6.13 3.33 -22.03
N THR A 92 5.41 2.24 -21.78
CA THR A 92 4.32 1.77 -22.66
C THR A 92 3.31 2.89 -22.89
N ILE A 93 2.93 3.11 -24.15
CA ILE A 93 2.01 4.17 -24.54
C ILE A 93 0.57 3.66 -24.60
N TYR A 94 -0.31 4.35 -23.89
CA TYR A 94 -1.76 4.20 -23.99
C TYR A 94 -2.37 5.51 -24.45
N ASN A 95 -3.42 5.43 -25.28
CA ASN A 95 -4.10 6.63 -25.76
C ASN A 95 -5.11 7.15 -24.71
N ASP A 96 -4.88 8.35 -24.18
CA ASP A 96 -5.80 9.08 -23.30
C ASP A 96 -6.79 9.91 -24.14
N ALA A 97 -7.74 9.21 -24.76
CA ALA A 97 -8.76 9.77 -25.66
C ALA A 97 -10.17 9.27 -25.28
N PRO A 98 -11.24 10.00 -25.65
CA PRO A 98 -12.62 9.56 -25.42
C PRO A 98 -12.87 8.19 -26.04
N VAL A 99 -13.64 7.35 -25.35
CA VAL A 99 -14.03 6.04 -25.84
C VAL A 99 -15.33 5.62 -25.18
N VAL A 100 -16.22 5.01 -25.95
CA VAL A 100 -17.43 4.35 -25.44
C VAL A 100 -17.07 2.90 -25.21
N PHE A 101 -17.23 2.42 -23.97
CA PHE A 101 -17.03 1.03 -23.65
C PHE A 101 -18.35 0.27 -23.74
N HIS A 102 -18.29 -0.86 -24.44
CA HIS A 102 -19.34 -1.87 -24.45
C HIS A 102 -18.78 -3.02 -23.61
N ASP A 103 -19.20 -3.08 -22.36
CA ASP A 103 -18.88 -4.18 -21.44
C ASP A 103 -20.17 -4.95 -21.21
N SER A 104 -20.17 -6.26 -21.45
CA SER A 104 -21.35 -7.10 -21.25
C SER A 104 -21.81 -7.14 -19.79
N ALA A 105 -20.93 -6.77 -18.85
CA ALA A 105 -21.23 -6.69 -17.43
C ALA A 105 -21.77 -5.31 -16.99
N LEU A 106 -21.65 -4.27 -17.83
CA LEU A 106 -22.20 -2.94 -17.54
C LEU A 106 -23.53 -2.76 -18.31
N GLU A 107 -24.58 -2.28 -17.64
CA GLU A 107 -25.83 -1.94 -18.32
C GLU A 107 -25.64 -0.70 -19.21
N GLY A 108 -25.47 -0.92 -20.52
CA GLY A 108 -25.48 0.13 -21.55
C GLY A 108 -24.12 0.67 -21.99
N GLU A 109 -24.15 1.78 -22.74
CA GLU A 109 -22.94 2.48 -23.21
C GLU A 109 -22.27 3.25 -22.06
N TRP A 110 -21.08 2.83 -21.64
CA TRP A 110 -20.33 3.55 -20.61
C TRP A 110 -19.34 4.56 -21.21
N ARG A 111 -19.44 5.82 -20.78
CA ARG A 111 -18.63 6.95 -21.26
C ARG A 111 -17.84 7.57 -20.11
N PRO A 112 -16.74 6.94 -19.67
CA PRO A 112 -15.93 7.46 -18.57
C PRO A 112 -15.17 8.70 -18.98
N GLU A 113 -14.79 9.51 -17.98
CA GLU A 113 -13.99 10.71 -18.16
C GLU A 113 -12.84 10.78 -17.16
N ASN A 114 -11.83 11.57 -17.49
CA ASN A 114 -10.81 11.96 -16.52
C ASN A 114 -11.39 12.99 -15.55
N TYR A 115 -10.94 12.99 -14.30
CA TYR A 115 -11.35 13.99 -13.30
C TYR A 115 -11.20 15.45 -13.80
N SER A 116 -10.18 15.73 -14.64
CA SER A 116 -9.98 17.07 -15.21
C SER A 116 -10.93 17.45 -16.36
N GLY A 117 -11.75 16.52 -16.87
CA GLY A 117 -12.57 16.72 -18.08
C GLY A 117 -11.79 16.89 -19.39
N ARG A 118 -10.46 16.66 -19.36
CA ARG A 118 -9.54 16.84 -20.50
C ARG A 118 -8.95 15.51 -20.96
N PHE A 119 -8.58 15.47 -22.24
CA PHE A 119 -7.88 14.38 -22.90
C PHE A 119 -6.44 14.80 -23.22
N TYR A 120 -5.51 13.85 -23.14
CA TYR A 120 -4.07 14.13 -23.28
C TYR A 120 -3.42 13.36 -24.42
N GLY A 121 -4.16 12.47 -25.10
CA GLY A 121 -3.65 11.68 -26.22
C GLY A 121 -2.66 10.60 -25.78
N PRO A 122 -1.71 10.20 -26.65
CA PRO A 122 -0.68 9.21 -26.33
C PRO A 122 0.05 9.55 -25.02
N THR A 123 -0.08 8.67 -24.03
CA THR A 123 0.39 8.88 -22.65
C THR A 123 1.13 7.63 -22.17
N ARG A 124 2.34 7.81 -21.62
CA ARG A 124 3.11 6.72 -21.01
C ARG A 124 2.43 6.19 -19.75
N LEU A 125 2.57 4.89 -19.49
CA LEU A 125 2.01 4.21 -18.33
C LEU A 125 2.43 4.90 -17.01
N ARG A 126 3.71 5.30 -16.87
CA ARG A 126 4.18 6.12 -15.74
C ARG A 126 3.38 7.41 -15.59
N GLU A 127 3.24 8.19 -16.67
CA GLU A 127 2.56 9.49 -16.63
C GLU A 127 1.08 9.33 -16.28
N ALA A 128 0.45 8.29 -16.80
CA ALA A 128 -0.94 7.97 -16.51
C ALA A 128 -1.17 7.69 -15.03
N LEU A 129 -0.29 6.93 -14.37
CA LEU A 129 -0.41 6.67 -12.93
C LEU A 129 -0.12 7.93 -12.09
N VAL A 130 0.95 8.66 -12.42
CA VAL A 130 1.36 9.89 -11.73
C VAL A 130 0.26 10.95 -11.76
N LYS A 131 -0.45 11.06 -12.89
CA LYS A 131 -1.57 12.00 -13.08
C LYS A 131 -2.94 11.38 -12.86
N SER A 132 -3.00 10.13 -12.43
CA SER A 132 -4.23 9.39 -12.13
C SER A 132 -5.25 9.38 -13.28
N ARG A 133 -4.80 9.19 -14.53
CA ARG A 133 -5.67 9.20 -15.72
C ARG A 133 -6.62 8.01 -15.72
N ASN A 134 -7.92 8.27 -15.81
CA ASN A 134 -8.96 7.24 -15.78
C ASN A 134 -8.98 6.43 -17.08
N LEU A 135 -8.95 7.13 -18.21
CA LEU A 135 -9.07 6.53 -19.53
C LEU A 135 -7.90 5.62 -19.89
N VAL A 136 -6.71 5.90 -19.36
CA VAL A 136 -5.56 5.00 -19.49
C VAL A 136 -5.69 3.80 -18.57
N SER A 137 -6.06 3.98 -17.29
CA SER A 137 -6.29 2.86 -16.36
C SER A 137 -7.29 1.84 -16.92
N ILE A 138 -8.38 2.30 -17.53
CA ILE A 138 -9.40 1.42 -18.11
C ILE A 138 -8.82 0.66 -19.31
N ARG A 139 -8.01 1.30 -20.16
CA ARG A 139 -7.35 0.65 -21.29
C ARG A 139 -6.30 -0.37 -20.85
N VAL A 140 -5.56 -0.08 -19.77
CA VAL A 140 -4.63 -1.02 -19.15
C VAL A 140 -5.38 -2.26 -18.69
N LEU A 141 -6.44 -2.10 -17.89
CA LEU A 141 -7.28 -3.22 -17.44
C LEU A 141 -7.88 -4.02 -18.60
N ARG A 142 -8.43 -3.33 -19.61
CA ARG A 142 -9.00 -3.96 -20.79
C ARG A 142 -7.96 -4.76 -21.58
N GLY A 143 -6.75 -4.22 -21.74
CA GLY A 143 -5.64 -4.88 -22.42
C GLY A 143 -5.14 -6.12 -21.67
N LEU A 144 -5.12 -6.06 -20.34
CA LEU A 144 -4.77 -7.20 -19.49
C LEU A 144 -5.82 -8.31 -19.51
N GLY A 145 -7.09 -7.92 -19.61
CA GLY A 145 -8.22 -8.77 -19.32
C GLY A 145 -8.56 -8.77 -17.83
N LEU A 146 -9.85 -8.79 -17.54
CA LEU A 146 -10.39 -8.68 -16.19
C LEU A 146 -9.99 -9.86 -15.31
N ARG A 147 -10.14 -11.11 -15.79
CA ARG A 147 -9.84 -12.30 -14.99
C ARG A 147 -8.39 -12.31 -14.51
N LYS A 148 -7.47 -12.04 -15.42
CA LYS A 148 -6.03 -11.96 -15.14
C LYS A 148 -5.71 -10.85 -14.13
N SER A 149 -6.42 -9.72 -14.22
CA SER A 149 -6.26 -8.61 -13.28
C SER A 149 -6.77 -8.98 -11.89
N LEU A 150 -7.94 -9.62 -11.78
CA LEU A 150 -8.47 -10.11 -10.51
C LEU A 150 -7.55 -11.17 -9.87
N ASP A 151 -7.08 -12.15 -10.65
CA ASP A 151 -6.13 -13.16 -10.18
C ASP A 151 -4.80 -12.53 -9.70
N TYR A 152 -4.34 -11.45 -10.35
CA TYR A 152 -3.13 -10.76 -9.94
C TYR A 152 -3.33 -9.92 -8.67
N VAL A 153 -4.41 -9.14 -8.57
CA VAL A 153 -4.65 -8.30 -7.37
C VAL A 153 -4.96 -9.14 -6.13
N ALA A 154 -5.46 -10.37 -6.27
CA ALA A 154 -5.65 -11.31 -5.16
C ALA A 154 -4.36 -11.52 -4.35
N ARG A 155 -3.21 -11.47 -5.03
CA ARG A 155 -1.88 -11.63 -4.43
C ARG A 155 -1.51 -10.54 -3.42
N PHE A 156 -2.24 -9.42 -3.39
CA PHE A 156 -2.06 -8.33 -2.44
C PHE A 156 -2.97 -8.45 -1.21
N GLY A 157 -3.69 -9.57 -1.05
CA GLY A 157 -4.61 -9.80 0.08
C GLY A 157 -6.01 -9.20 -0.10
N PHE A 158 -6.40 -8.84 -1.32
CA PHE A 158 -7.75 -8.36 -1.61
C PHE A 158 -8.75 -9.51 -1.73
N ASP A 159 -9.93 -9.30 -1.17
CA ASP A 159 -11.07 -10.20 -1.30
C ASP A 159 -11.73 -10.01 -2.68
N ILE A 160 -11.44 -10.92 -3.60
CA ILE A 160 -11.92 -10.88 -4.99
C ILE A 160 -13.44 -10.93 -5.08
N ALA A 161 -14.13 -11.54 -4.12
CA ALA A 161 -15.59 -11.58 -4.10
C ALA A 161 -16.23 -10.19 -3.84
N LYS A 162 -15.44 -9.22 -3.36
CA LYS A 162 -15.86 -7.83 -3.11
C LYS A 162 -15.36 -6.85 -4.18
N LEU A 163 -14.72 -7.36 -5.23
CA LEU A 163 -14.27 -6.57 -6.37
C LEU A 163 -15.20 -6.77 -7.57
N PRO A 164 -15.55 -5.70 -8.30
CA PRO A 164 -16.41 -5.80 -9.46
C PRO A 164 -15.69 -6.54 -10.59
N ALA A 165 -16.47 -7.38 -11.27
CA ALA A 165 -16.03 -8.12 -12.43
C ALA A 165 -16.36 -7.35 -13.73
N ASP A 166 -15.94 -6.08 -13.79
CA ASP A 166 -16.12 -5.20 -14.96
C ASP A 166 -15.00 -4.15 -15.05
N LEU A 167 -15.00 -3.34 -16.11
CA LEU A 167 -13.96 -2.32 -16.35
C LEU A 167 -13.92 -1.18 -15.31
N SER A 168 -14.96 -1.00 -14.49
CA SER A 168 -14.96 0.02 -13.42
C SER A 168 -13.93 -0.30 -12.33
N LEU A 169 -13.47 -1.55 -12.21
CA LEU A 169 -12.37 -1.96 -11.32
C LEU A 169 -11.12 -1.08 -11.50
N ALA A 170 -10.82 -0.65 -12.73
CA ALA A 170 -9.69 0.23 -13.04
C ALA A 170 -9.79 1.62 -12.37
N LEU A 171 -10.98 1.99 -11.92
CA LEU A 171 -11.28 3.21 -11.20
C LEU A 171 -11.42 2.99 -9.69
N GLY A 172 -11.30 1.75 -9.21
CA GLY A 172 -11.40 1.40 -7.79
C GLY A 172 -12.81 1.47 -7.24
N SER A 173 -13.79 0.96 -7.99
CA SER A 173 -15.20 0.81 -7.57
C SER A 173 -15.45 -0.38 -6.63
N GLY A 174 -14.45 -1.24 -6.40
CA GLY A 174 -14.53 -2.34 -5.45
C GLY A 174 -14.50 -1.90 -3.99
N SER A 175 -14.93 -2.78 -3.08
CA SER A 175 -15.08 -2.44 -1.67
C SER A 175 -13.96 -3.06 -0.83
N VAL A 176 -13.11 -2.21 -0.23
CA VAL A 176 -11.93 -2.62 0.55
C VAL A 176 -11.87 -1.91 1.89
N THR A 177 -11.15 -2.50 2.85
CA THR A 177 -10.87 -1.84 4.13
C THR A 177 -9.54 -1.08 4.08
N PRO A 178 -9.34 -0.05 4.95
CA PRO A 178 -8.04 0.58 5.11
C PRO A 178 -6.90 -0.41 5.43
N LEU A 179 -7.18 -1.45 6.23
CA LEU A 179 -6.19 -2.50 6.54
C LEU A 179 -5.76 -3.28 5.28
N GLN A 180 -6.70 -3.64 4.41
CA GLN A 180 -6.37 -4.32 3.15
C GLN A 180 -5.54 -3.43 2.23
N LEU A 181 -5.86 -2.13 2.14
CA LEU A 181 -5.07 -1.20 1.35
C LEU A 181 -3.65 -1.07 1.88
N VAL A 182 -3.45 -0.82 3.18
CA VAL A 182 -2.09 -0.65 3.70
C VAL A 182 -1.25 -1.92 3.56
N ASN A 183 -1.86 -3.10 3.71
CA ASN A 183 -1.15 -4.36 3.48
C ASN A 183 -0.75 -4.52 1.99
N GLY A 184 -1.65 -4.20 1.07
CA GLY A 184 -1.33 -4.19 -0.37
C GLY A 184 -0.22 -3.19 -0.73
N TYR A 185 -0.22 -1.99 -0.14
CA TYR A 185 0.86 -1.03 -0.33
C TYR A 185 2.18 -1.49 0.31
N SER A 186 2.12 -2.26 1.39
CA SER A 186 3.31 -2.84 2.04
C SER A 186 4.08 -3.78 1.12
N VAL A 187 3.40 -4.48 0.20
CA VAL A 187 4.05 -5.29 -0.85
C VAL A 187 5.00 -4.45 -1.70
N PHE A 188 4.65 -3.21 -2.05
CA PHE A 188 5.57 -2.32 -2.77
C PHE A 188 6.70 -1.81 -1.86
N ALA A 189 6.39 -1.56 -0.59
CA ALA A 189 7.31 -1.03 0.41
C ALA A 189 8.35 -2.04 0.92
N ASN A 190 8.07 -3.33 0.85
CA ASN A 190 8.98 -4.40 1.27
C ASN A 190 9.60 -5.16 0.09
N GLN A 191 9.47 -4.65 -1.14
CA GLN A 191 10.03 -5.21 -2.37
C GLN A 191 9.38 -6.51 -2.87
N GLY A 192 8.12 -6.75 -2.53
CA GLY A 192 7.28 -7.73 -3.23
C GLY A 192 6.69 -8.83 -2.36
N TYR A 193 6.69 -8.67 -1.05
CA TYR A 193 6.29 -9.68 -0.08
C TYR A 193 4.94 -9.37 0.54
N LEU A 194 4.09 -10.38 0.70
CA LEU A 194 2.83 -10.22 1.43
C LEU A 194 3.01 -10.64 2.88
N THR A 195 2.93 -9.67 3.80
CA THR A 195 2.93 -9.93 5.25
C THR A 195 1.51 -10.10 5.78
N THR A 196 1.39 -10.77 6.94
CA THR A 196 0.12 -10.87 7.67
C THR A 196 0.07 -9.79 8.75
N PRO A 197 -0.89 -8.85 8.69
CA PRO A 197 -1.00 -7.82 9.71
C PRO A 197 -1.29 -8.40 11.11
N TYR A 198 -0.58 -7.92 12.14
CA TYR A 198 -0.79 -8.33 13.53
C TYR A 198 -0.63 -7.15 14.50
N PHE A 199 -1.26 -7.23 15.67
CA PHE A 199 -1.16 -6.20 16.72
C PHE A 199 -0.81 -6.76 18.11
N ILE A 200 -0.83 -8.09 18.30
CA ILE A 200 -0.39 -8.73 19.55
C ILE A 200 1.08 -9.09 19.40
N ASP A 201 1.96 -8.38 20.11
CA ASP A 201 3.41 -8.66 20.15
C ASP A 201 3.77 -9.70 21.21
N ARG A 202 3.17 -9.59 22.41
CA ARG A 202 3.45 -10.47 23.54
C ARG A 202 2.21 -10.61 24.41
N ILE A 203 1.99 -11.80 24.97
CA ILE A 203 1.00 -12.04 26.03
C ILE A 203 1.76 -12.51 27.27
N GLU A 204 1.49 -11.85 28.39
CA GLU A 204 2.00 -12.21 29.71
C GLU A 204 0.84 -12.61 30.60
N ASP A 205 1.10 -13.52 31.54
CA ASP A 205 0.16 -13.85 32.60
C ASP A 205 0.21 -12.80 33.74
N ALA A 206 -0.58 -13.03 34.80
CA ALA A 206 -0.64 -12.13 35.95
C ALA A 206 0.66 -12.06 36.78
N PHE A 207 1.57 -13.02 36.60
CA PHE A 207 2.87 -13.11 37.27
C PHE A 207 4.01 -12.53 36.42
N GLY A 208 3.72 -12.07 35.20
CA GLY A 208 4.70 -11.54 34.24
C GLY A 208 5.41 -12.62 33.44
N GLU A 209 4.94 -13.87 33.47
CA GLU A 209 5.46 -14.94 32.62
C GLU A 209 4.90 -14.78 31.21
N THR A 210 5.79 -14.73 30.22
CA THR A 210 5.40 -14.64 28.81
C THR A 210 4.84 -15.99 28.36
N ILE A 211 3.60 -16.01 27.88
CA ILE A 211 2.91 -17.20 27.36
C ILE A 211 2.75 -17.18 25.83
N PHE A 212 2.97 -16.02 25.20
CA PHE A 212 3.01 -15.88 23.74
C PHE A 212 3.96 -14.76 23.34
N THR A 213 4.67 -14.94 22.23
CA THR A 213 5.42 -13.88 21.55
C THR A 213 5.18 -13.99 20.06
N ALA A 214 4.95 -12.86 19.40
CA ALA A 214 4.75 -12.79 17.97
C ALA A 214 5.97 -13.38 17.24
N PRO A 215 5.75 -14.25 16.24
CA PRO A 215 6.83 -14.90 15.53
C PRO A 215 7.65 -13.91 14.71
N ASP A 216 8.93 -14.22 14.52
CA ASP A 216 9.77 -13.46 13.59
C ASP A 216 9.31 -13.70 12.15
N VAL A 217 9.43 -12.68 11.30
CA VAL A 217 9.01 -12.75 9.90
C VAL A 217 10.23 -12.82 8.98
N ILE A 218 10.30 -13.87 8.16
CA ILE A 218 11.30 -14.01 7.10
C ILE A 218 10.66 -13.75 5.74
N LEU A 219 11.30 -12.91 4.94
CA LEU A 219 10.94 -12.68 3.54
C LEU A 219 11.53 -13.81 2.67
N CYS A 220 10.67 -14.61 2.04
CA CYS A 220 11.04 -15.81 1.26
C CYS A 220 11.08 -15.55 -0.27
N ASP A 221 12.28 -15.40 -0.87
CA ASP A 221 12.45 -15.13 -2.32
C ASP A 221 11.94 -16.24 -3.25
N GLN A 222 11.85 -17.48 -2.76
CA GLN A 222 11.28 -18.61 -3.50
C GLN A 222 10.07 -19.16 -2.76
N VAL A 223 9.13 -19.76 -3.50
CA VAL A 223 8.07 -20.60 -2.94
C VAL A 223 8.75 -21.51 -1.94
N CYS A 224 8.55 -21.21 -0.66
CA CYS A 224 9.15 -21.93 0.44
C CYS A 224 8.41 -23.27 0.48
N GLU A 225 8.84 -24.22 -0.37
CA GLU A 225 8.40 -25.60 -0.28
C GLU A 225 8.72 -26.08 1.13
N ASP A 226 7.67 -26.57 1.78
CA ASP A 226 7.69 -26.97 3.17
C ASP A 226 8.73 -28.07 3.41
N GLU A 227 9.90 -27.70 3.93
CA GLU A 227 10.72 -28.63 4.73
C GLU A 227 10.07 -28.92 6.10
N ALA A 228 8.75 -28.76 6.23
CA ALA A 228 7.95 -29.31 7.32
C ALA A 228 7.38 -30.71 6.98
N ALA A 229 7.51 -31.19 5.73
CA ALA A 229 6.96 -32.48 5.32
C ALA A 229 7.79 -33.72 5.74
N VAL A 230 8.82 -33.58 6.59
CA VAL A 230 9.64 -34.72 7.10
C VAL A 230 9.71 -34.80 8.64
N ALA A 231 8.91 -34.01 9.37
CA ALA A 231 8.71 -34.20 10.80
C ALA A 231 7.27 -34.65 11.05
N GLU A 232 7.06 -35.96 11.20
CA GLU A 232 5.77 -36.59 11.39
C GLU A 232 5.00 -36.07 12.63
N SER A 233 3.71 -35.78 12.39
CA SER A 233 2.54 -35.85 13.28
C SER A 233 2.49 -34.98 14.55
N GLY A 234 1.87 -33.80 14.40
CA GLY A 234 1.12 -33.06 15.44
C GLY A 234 -0.12 -32.42 14.80
N PRO A 235 -1.23 -32.20 15.53
CA PRO A 235 -2.50 -31.83 14.90
C PRO A 235 -2.42 -30.44 14.25
N SER A 236 -3.02 -30.33 13.06
CA SER A 236 -2.98 -29.15 12.21
C SER A 236 -3.69 -27.95 12.84
N SER A 237 -3.08 -26.77 12.67
CA SER A 237 -3.53 -25.45 13.12
C SER A 237 -4.88 -24.94 12.56
N GLU A 238 -5.66 -25.78 11.89
CA GLU A 238 -7.05 -25.50 11.49
C GLU A 238 -8.10 -25.96 12.54
N GLU A 239 -7.74 -26.78 13.52
CA GLU A 239 -8.69 -27.27 14.54
C GLU A 239 -8.80 -26.37 15.79
N VAL A 240 -7.85 -25.45 16.01
CA VAL A 240 -7.87 -24.56 17.20
C VAL A 240 -8.79 -23.34 17.01
N LEU A 241 -9.20 -23.02 15.77
CA LEU A 241 -9.96 -21.81 15.43
C LEU A 241 -11.46 -22.03 15.13
N LYS A 242 -11.99 -23.24 15.35
CA LYS A 242 -13.41 -23.57 15.11
C LYS A 242 -14.23 -23.92 16.36
N VAL A 243 -13.80 -23.48 17.55
CA VAL A 243 -14.64 -23.56 18.75
C VAL A 243 -15.07 -22.15 19.19
N SER A 244 -15.96 -21.57 18.40
CA SER A 244 -16.99 -20.60 18.79
C SER A 244 -17.51 -19.98 17.49
N LEU A 245 -18.83 -19.79 17.40
CA LEU A 245 -19.59 -19.29 16.23
C LEU A 245 -20.26 -20.37 15.35
N ALA A 246 -21.12 -21.17 15.98
CA ALA A 246 -22.45 -21.57 15.50
C ALA A 246 -23.16 -22.12 16.76
N GLU A 247 -24.36 -21.71 17.19
CA GLU A 247 -25.59 -21.53 16.43
C GLU A 247 -26.44 -20.41 17.10
N GLU A 248 -26.98 -19.48 16.30
CA GLU A 248 -28.18 -18.72 16.69
C GLU A 248 -29.37 -19.37 15.96
N ASN A 249 -30.40 -19.73 16.71
CA ASN A 249 -31.74 -19.95 16.16
C ASN A 249 -32.75 -19.27 17.08
N GLU A 250 -33.58 -18.43 16.47
CA GLU A 250 -34.63 -17.61 17.08
C GLU A 250 -35.77 -18.48 17.64
N ALA A 251 -36.25 -18.17 18.85
CA ALA A 251 -37.65 -18.33 19.23
C ALA A 251 -38.00 -17.48 20.47
N GLU A 252 -38.88 -16.51 20.22
CA GLU A 252 -39.89 -15.84 21.07
C GLU A 252 -39.74 -15.83 22.61
N VAL A 253 -39.77 -14.60 23.14
CA VAL A 253 -39.87 -14.28 24.56
C VAL A 253 -41.34 -13.97 24.89
N GLU A 254 -41.99 -14.82 25.71
CA GLU A 254 -43.12 -14.39 26.54
C GLU A 254 -42.76 -14.49 28.03
N ALA A 255 -43.23 -13.49 28.76
CA ALA A 255 -42.95 -13.21 30.16
C ALA A 255 -43.46 -14.31 31.12
N VAL A 256 -42.88 -14.36 32.33
CA VAL A 256 -43.59 -14.27 33.63
C VAL A 256 -42.55 -14.44 34.77
N ALA A 257 -42.70 -13.60 35.79
CA ALA A 257 -41.96 -13.62 37.04
C ALA A 257 -42.31 -14.84 37.91
N ASP A 258 -41.39 -15.22 38.81
CA ASP A 258 -41.62 -15.43 40.25
C ASP A 258 -40.89 -16.65 40.86
N SER A 259 -40.36 -16.36 42.06
CA SER A 259 -40.11 -17.18 43.25
C SER A 259 -39.33 -18.50 43.25
N GLY A 260 -38.41 -18.55 44.23
CA GLY A 260 -38.06 -19.74 45.03
C GLY A 260 -37.12 -20.73 44.34
N ASP A 261 -36.27 -21.48 45.01
CA ASP A 261 -35.92 -21.60 46.42
C ASP A 261 -34.64 -22.45 46.39
N MET A 262 -33.68 -22.15 47.25
CA MET A 262 -32.54 -23.05 47.50
C MET A 262 -33.03 -24.25 48.30
N PRO A 263 -32.42 -25.44 48.12
CA PRO A 263 -31.80 -25.99 49.32
C PRO A 263 -30.40 -26.56 49.10
N SER A 264 -29.58 -26.19 50.08
CA SER A 264 -28.33 -26.79 50.53
C SER A 264 -28.41 -28.29 50.83
N GLN A 265 -27.27 -28.99 50.69
CA GLN A 265 -26.57 -29.81 51.72
C GLN A 265 -25.38 -30.54 51.03
N SER A 266 -24.12 -30.21 51.36
CA SER A 266 -23.20 -30.92 52.31
C SER A 266 -23.02 -32.40 52.00
N GLU A 267 -21.86 -33.05 51.94
CA GLU A 267 -20.44 -32.82 52.28
C GLU A 267 -19.71 -34.08 51.73
N SER A 268 -18.44 -33.97 51.31
CA SER A 268 -17.40 -34.97 51.61
C SER A 268 -16.05 -34.50 51.08
N ASP A 269 -15.15 -34.27 52.04
CA ASP A 269 -13.72 -34.02 51.85
C ASP A 269 -12.95 -35.26 51.39
N GLU A 270 -11.76 -34.96 50.83
CA GLU A 270 -10.51 -35.75 50.77
C GLU A 270 -10.06 -36.19 49.35
N ASN A 271 -9.16 -35.41 48.75
CA ASN A 271 -7.72 -35.76 48.66
C ASN A 271 -6.89 -34.55 48.15
N PRO A 272 -5.73 -34.20 48.74
CA PRO A 272 -4.85 -33.15 48.25
C PRO A 272 -3.79 -33.75 47.32
N GLU A 273 -4.01 -33.68 46.01
CA GLU A 273 -2.96 -33.99 45.02
C GLU A 273 -2.45 -32.68 44.41
N GLU A 274 -1.25 -32.31 44.88
CA GLU A 274 -0.20 -31.56 44.19
C GLU A 274 -0.66 -30.65 43.03
N GLU A 275 -0.83 -29.35 43.32
CA GLU A 275 -0.61 -28.30 42.32
C GLU A 275 0.87 -28.32 41.91
N GLN A 276 1.23 -29.27 41.04
CA GLN A 276 2.37 -29.08 40.15
C GLN A 276 1.97 -27.94 39.21
N GLY A 277 2.28 -26.71 39.64
CA GLY A 277 2.15 -25.52 38.81
C GLY A 277 2.74 -25.85 37.44
N ALA A 278 1.88 -25.79 36.43
CA ALA A 278 2.27 -25.96 35.05
C ALA A 278 3.36 -24.92 34.78
N ARG A 279 4.62 -25.37 34.88
CA ARG A 279 5.77 -24.55 34.56
C ARG A 279 5.67 -24.38 33.05
N PHE A 280 5.15 -23.24 32.61
CA PHE A 280 5.01 -22.98 31.19
C PHE A 280 6.39 -23.14 30.57
N GLU A 281 6.51 -24.10 29.66
CA GLU A 281 7.77 -24.29 28.94
C GLU A 281 8.12 -22.97 28.26
N LYS A 282 9.41 -22.64 28.28
CA LYS A 282 9.93 -21.36 27.79
C LYS A 282 9.38 -21.11 26.39
N VAL A 283 8.54 -20.08 26.24
CA VAL A 283 7.90 -19.77 24.96
C VAL A 283 8.97 -19.54 23.90
N GLU A 284 9.06 -20.46 22.95
CA GLU A 284 9.91 -20.30 21.78
C GLU A 284 9.23 -19.35 20.80
N LYS A 285 9.97 -18.32 20.38
CA LYS A 285 9.51 -17.38 19.38
C LYS A 285 9.43 -18.11 18.04
N GLY A 286 8.22 -18.28 17.52
CA GLY A 286 7.98 -18.94 16.24
C GLY A 286 8.55 -18.15 15.05
N LEU A 287 8.43 -18.73 13.87
CA LEU A 287 8.89 -18.13 12.62
C LEU A 287 7.77 -18.19 11.57
N ILE A 288 7.40 -17.05 10.99
CA ILE A 288 6.46 -16.96 9.88
C ILE A 288 7.20 -16.52 8.62
N ARG A 289 6.87 -17.16 7.50
CA ARG A 289 7.41 -16.83 6.18
C ARG A 289 6.41 -15.95 5.43
N ALA A 290 6.84 -14.75 5.02
CA ALA A 290 6.08 -13.90 4.12
C ALA A 290 6.40 -14.31 2.67
N PRO A 291 5.41 -14.76 1.86
CA PRO A 291 5.66 -15.17 0.49
C PRO A 291 5.96 -13.97 -0.41
N ALA A 292 6.90 -14.15 -1.35
CA ALA A 292 7.05 -13.25 -2.49
C ALA A 292 5.84 -13.39 -3.42
N VAL A 293 5.11 -12.28 -3.63
CA VAL A 293 3.86 -12.25 -4.41
C VAL A 293 4.00 -11.49 -5.74
N ILE A 294 4.99 -10.60 -5.84
CA ILE A 294 5.39 -9.91 -7.07
C ILE A 294 6.92 -9.88 -7.19
N ASP A 295 7.42 -9.71 -8.42
CA ASP A 295 8.85 -9.53 -8.68
C ASP A 295 9.39 -8.25 -8.02
N GLU A 296 10.54 -8.32 -7.36
CA GLU A 296 11.19 -7.16 -6.72
C GLU A 296 11.42 -5.98 -7.68
N ARG A 297 11.65 -6.25 -8.97
CA ARG A 297 11.83 -5.24 -10.02
C ARG A 297 10.52 -4.54 -10.33
N ASN A 298 9.41 -5.27 -10.29
CA ASN A 298 8.06 -4.70 -10.41
C ASN A 298 7.77 -3.78 -9.22
N ALA A 299 8.00 -4.26 -8.00
CA ALA A 299 7.86 -3.47 -6.78
C ALA A 299 8.71 -2.18 -6.84
N TYR A 300 9.96 -2.28 -7.28
CA TYR A 300 10.87 -1.14 -7.43
C TYR A 300 10.38 -0.11 -8.46
N ILE A 301 9.93 -0.55 -9.65
CA ILE A 301 9.38 0.36 -10.67
C ILE A 301 8.12 1.04 -10.13
N MET A 302 7.22 0.29 -9.47
CA MET A 302 6.00 0.83 -8.88
C MET A 302 6.31 1.85 -7.79
N ALA A 303 7.21 1.55 -6.84
CA ALA A 303 7.65 2.50 -5.83
C ALA A 303 8.25 3.76 -6.47
N ASN A 304 9.05 3.62 -7.53
CA ASN A 304 9.61 4.75 -8.26
C ASN A 304 8.53 5.63 -8.94
N ILE A 305 7.50 5.04 -9.55
CA ILE A 305 6.37 5.79 -10.12
C ILE A 305 5.56 6.48 -9.01
N LEU A 306 5.33 5.81 -7.89
CA LEU A 306 4.59 6.35 -6.75
C LEU A 306 5.33 7.47 -6.02
N ARG A 307 6.67 7.46 -6.02
CA ARG A 307 7.48 8.63 -5.61
C ARG A 307 7.21 9.84 -6.51
N GLU A 308 6.99 9.63 -7.81
CA GLU A 308 6.64 10.73 -8.73
C GLU A 308 5.22 11.26 -8.54
N VAL A 309 4.29 10.46 -7.99
CA VAL A 309 2.99 10.98 -7.56
C VAL A 309 3.17 12.07 -6.51
N ILE A 310 4.11 11.88 -5.58
CA ILE A 310 4.45 12.88 -4.56
C ILE A 310 5.22 14.04 -5.19
N THR A 311 6.27 13.81 -5.97
CA THR A 311 7.11 14.93 -6.45
C THR A 311 6.45 15.82 -7.49
N ARG A 312 5.61 15.25 -8.37
CA ARG A 312 5.01 15.98 -9.51
C ARG A 312 3.56 15.61 -9.82
N GLY A 313 2.95 14.70 -9.07
CA GLY A 313 1.58 14.23 -9.27
C GLY A 313 0.56 14.84 -8.32
N THR A 314 -0.40 14.03 -7.88
CA THR A 314 -1.50 14.42 -7.01
C THR A 314 -1.13 14.48 -5.53
N GLY A 315 0.01 13.90 -5.12
CA GLY A 315 0.49 13.84 -3.74
C GLY A 315 1.43 14.97 -3.32
N ARG A 316 1.56 16.05 -4.12
CA ARG A 316 2.59 17.09 -3.95
C ARG A 316 2.63 17.80 -2.61
N LYS A 317 1.54 17.82 -1.84
CA LYS A 317 1.57 18.40 -0.50
C LYS A 317 2.50 17.64 0.45
N ALA A 318 2.73 16.34 0.23
CA ALA A 318 3.67 15.56 1.03
C ALA A 318 5.13 16.01 0.89
N LEU A 319 5.47 16.86 -0.09
CA LEU A 319 6.80 17.48 -0.19
C LEU A 319 7.18 18.30 1.05
N VAL A 320 6.21 18.72 1.87
CA VAL A 320 6.47 19.42 3.14
C VAL A 320 7.26 18.58 4.15
N LEU A 321 7.24 17.24 4.00
CA LEU A 321 8.05 16.33 4.81
C LEU A 321 9.55 16.42 4.47
N ASN A 322 9.91 17.03 3.34
CA ASN A 322 11.30 17.18 2.88
C ASN A 322 12.10 15.87 2.74
N ARG A 323 11.42 14.74 2.52
CA ARG A 323 12.03 13.42 2.34
C ARG A 323 12.00 12.95 0.89
N LYS A 324 12.99 12.15 0.46
CA LYS A 324 13.04 11.57 -0.88
C LYS A 324 12.62 10.10 -0.92
N ASP A 325 12.55 9.41 0.20
CA ASP A 325 12.22 7.99 0.32
C ASP A 325 10.71 7.69 0.33
N ILE A 326 9.85 8.70 0.41
CA ILE A 326 8.40 8.54 0.47
C ILE A 326 7.75 8.33 -0.90
N ALA A 327 6.83 7.38 -0.98
CA ALA A 327 6.01 7.05 -2.13
C ALA A 327 4.53 7.03 -1.72
N GLY A 328 3.59 7.32 -2.63
CA GLY A 328 2.18 7.19 -2.29
C GLY A 328 1.20 7.54 -3.40
N LYS A 329 -0.09 7.41 -3.11
CA LYS A 329 -1.18 7.64 -4.06
C LYS A 329 -2.39 8.23 -3.37
N THR A 330 -2.98 9.24 -4.02
CA THR A 330 -4.31 9.74 -3.66
C THR A 330 -5.42 8.85 -4.24
N GLY A 331 -6.47 8.63 -3.46
CA GLY A 331 -7.75 8.07 -3.90
C GLY A 331 -8.89 9.07 -3.78
N THR A 332 -9.77 9.06 -4.76
CA THR A 332 -11.01 9.83 -4.75
C THR A 332 -12.01 9.02 -5.56
N THR A 333 -13.20 8.82 -5.00
CA THR A 333 -14.30 8.12 -5.65
C THR A 333 -15.12 9.09 -6.50
N ASN A 334 -16.02 8.55 -7.32
CA ASN A 334 -17.01 9.38 -8.01
C ASN A 334 -17.86 10.11 -6.97
N ASP A 335 -18.31 11.32 -7.31
CA ASP A 335 -19.07 12.22 -6.41
C ASP A 335 -18.40 12.55 -5.07
N GLN A 336 -17.11 12.19 -4.91
CA GLN A 336 -16.26 12.54 -3.76
C GLN A 336 -16.82 12.05 -2.43
N HIS A 337 -17.40 10.85 -2.41
CA HIS A 337 -17.86 10.20 -1.18
C HIS A 337 -16.71 9.76 -0.27
N ASP A 338 -15.57 9.41 -0.87
CA ASP A 338 -14.41 8.91 -0.15
C ASP A 338 -13.14 9.61 -0.63
N ALA A 339 -12.38 10.11 0.34
CA ALA A 339 -11.05 10.64 0.15
C ALA A 339 -10.03 9.70 0.80
N TRP A 340 -9.00 9.32 0.04
CA TRP A 340 -7.96 8.43 0.52
C TRP A 340 -6.56 8.96 0.24
N PHE A 341 -5.63 8.54 1.08
CA PHE A 341 -4.22 8.53 0.74
C PHE A 341 -3.56 7.28 1.30
N SER A 342 -2.79 6.56 0.48
CA SER A 342 -1.94 5.47 0.91
C SER A 342 -0.52 5.75 0.50
N GLY A 343 0.42 5.65 1.42
CA GLY A 343 1.82 5.94 1.16
C GLY A 343 2.74 5.19 2.11
N PHE A 344 4.02 5.16 1.76
CA PHE A 344 5.02 4.37 2.46
C PHE A 344 6.43 4.91 2.24
N ASN A 345 7.34 4.55 3.15
CA ASN A 345 8.76 4.34 2.85
C ASN A 345 9.09 2.85 3.09
N SER A 346 10.35 2.44 3.18
CA SER A 346 10.73 1.03 3.40
C SER A 346 10.41 0.49 4.79
N GLU A 347 10.18 1.36 5.78
CA GLU A 347 9.98 0.99 7.19
C GLU A 347 8.53 1.17 7.67
N VAL A 348 7.77 2.07 7.06
CA VAL A 348 6.41 2.43 7.47
C VAL A 348 5.52 2.55 6.24
N ALA A 349 4.42 1.80 6.23
CA ALA A 349 3.31 1.99 5.29
C ALA A 349 2.07 2.47 6.05
N THR A 350 1.39 3.48 5.53
CA THR A 350 0.21 4.07 6.17
C THR A 350 -0.88 4.34 5.14
N SER A 351 -2.11 3.97 5.47
CA SER A 351 -3.31 4.33 4.72
C SER A 351 -4.27 5.13 5.59
N VAL A 352 -4.83 6.19 4.99
CA VAL A 352 -5.80 7.06 5.60
C VAL A 352 -7.04 7.21 4.73
N TRP A 353 -8.18 7.32 5.38
CA TRP A 353 -9.49 7.53 4.79
C TRP A 353 -10.23 8.66 5.49
N VAL A 354 -11.00 9.43 4.73
CA VAL A 354 -11.98 10.42 5.22
C VAL A 354 -13.27 10.23 4.42
N GLY A 355 -14.40 10.21 5.11
CA GLY A 355 -15.72 9.99 4.52
C GLY A 355 -16.82 10.03 5.56
N TYR A 356 -18.07 10.14 5.11
CA TYR A 356 -19.24 9.92 5.96
C TYR A 356 -19.56 8.42 6.05
N ASP A 357 -20.08 7.97 7.19
CA ASP A 357 -20.56 6.59 7.35
C ASP A 357 -21.69 6.29 6.37
N GLU A 358 -22.71 7.14 6.40
CA GLU A 358 -23.71 7.22 5.34
C GLU A 358 -23.07 7.76 4.07
N LEU A 359 -23.46 7.22 2.91
CA LEU A 359 -22.80 7.54 1.65
C LEU A 359 -23.19 8.95 1.17
N GLU A 360 -22.46 9.96 1.64
CA GLU A 360 -22.69 11.37 1.32
C GLU A 360 -21.47 12.02 0.67
N PRO A 361 -21.64 12.95 -0.29
CA PRO A 361 -20.52 13.67 -0.89
C PRO A 361 -19.78 14.52 0.16
N LEU A 362 -18.45 14.47 0.18
CA LEU A 362 -17.62 15.36 1.00
C LEU A 362 -17.68 16.82 0.53
N GLY A 363 -18.05 17.03 -0.73
CA GLY A 363 -18.17 18.34 -1.38
C GLY A 363 -17.14 18.55 -2.49
N ALA A 364 -17.48 19.41 -3.46
CA ALA A 364 -16.88 19.52 -4.79
C ALA A 364 -15.33 19.58 -4.89
N LYS A 365 -14.63 19.93 -3.80
CA LYS A 365 -13.17 20.10 -3.74
C LYS A 365 -12.48 19.10 -2.81
N GLU A 366 -13.24 18.25 -2.12
CA GLU A 366 -12.73 17.30 -1.13
C GLU A 366 -12.24 16.02 -1.81
N THR A 367 -11.01 16.12 -2.33
CA THR A 367 -10.29 14.99 -2.92
C THR A 367 -9.37 14.35 -1.90
N GLY A 368 -8.80 13.19 -2.22
CA GLY A 368 -7.78 12.52 -1.41
C GLY A 368 -6.59 13.42 -1.07
N GLY A 369 -6.21 14.35 -1.95
CA GLY A 369 -5.14 15.32 -1.70
C GLY A 369 -5.54 16.51 -0.81
N GLN A 370 -6.83 16.71 -0.56
CA GLN A 370 -7.37 17.80 0.25
C GLN A 370 -7.81 17.32 1.63
N ALA A 371 -8.64 16.28 1.70
CA ALA A 371 -9.21 15.79 2.95
C ALA A 371 -8.31 14.75 3.66
N ALA A 372 -7.79 13.75 2.92
CA ALA A 372 -7.09 12.62 3.54
C ALA A 372 -5.57 12.85 3.68
N LEU A 373 -4.92 13.41 2.66
CA LEU A 373 -3.46 13.61 2.63
C LEU A 373 -2.92 14.43 3.82
N PRO A 374 -3.56 15.50 4.32
CA PRO A 374 -3.07 16.20 5.51
C PRO A 374 -2.92 15.28 6.73
N MET A 375 -3.92 14.43 7.00
CA MET A 375 -3.86 13.46 8.09
C MET A 375 -2.68 12.48 7.95
N TRP A 376 -2.39 12.04 6.72
CA TRP A 376 -1.21 11.22 6.46
C TRP A 376 0.10 11.98 6.69
N ILE A 377 0.19 13.24 6.24
CA ILE A 377 1.38 14.08 6.41
C ILE A 377 1.66 14.28 7.90
N ASP A 378 0.65 14.62 8.69
CA ASP A 378 0.83 14.89 10.12
C ASP A 378 1.31 13.65 10.87
N TYR A 379 0.74 12.48 10.57
CA TYR A 379 1.21 11.22 11.15
C TYR A 379 2.63 10.87 10.69
N MET A 380 2.92 10.92 9.39
CA MET A 380 4.23 10.52 8.86
C MET A 380 5.34 11.47 9.25
N LYS A 381 5.03 12.74 9.51
CA LYS A 381 6.00 13.71 10.07
C LYS A 381 6.54 13.22 11.41
N VAL A 382 5.68 12.70 12.27
CA VAL A 382 6.07 12.16 13.58
C VAL A 382 6.68 10.77 13.44
N ALA A 383 6.05 9.90 12.64
CA ALA A 383 6.49 8.52 12.48
C ALA A 383 7.89 8.41 11.86
N LEU A 384 8.34 9.41 11.08
CA LEU A 384 9.63 9.41 10.37
C LEU A 384 10.68 10.38 10.92
N ASP A 385 10.40 11.14 11.99
CA ASP A 385 11.24 12.29 12.43
C ASP A 385 12.71 11.89 12.67
N ASP A 386 12.95 10.73 13.28
CA ASP A 386 14.29 10.20 13.59
C ASP A 386 14.71 9.02 12.71
N MET A 387 13.97 8.73 11.64
CA MET A 387 14.29 7.62 10.73
C MET A 387 15.20 8.09 9.59
N PRO A 388 16.35 7.43 9.34
CA PRO A 388 17.19 7.74 8.19
C PRO A 388 16.41 7.56 6.88
N GLU A 389 16.69 8.37 5.87
CA GLU A 389 16.11 8.16 4.54
C GLU A 389 16.68 6.88 3.92
N ASP A 390 15.79 5.95 3.57
CA ASP A 390 16.14 4.71 2.87
C ASP A 390 15.46 4.69 1.50
N THR A 391 16.22 5.04 0.47
CA THR A 391 15.74 4.86 -0.90
C THR A 391 15.94 3.41 -1.30
N PHE A 392 14.85 2.76 -1.72
CA PHE A 392 14.86 1.40 -2.29
C PHE A 392 16.13 1.13 -3.11
N THR A 393 16.84 0.07 -2.74
CA THR A 393 18.00 -0.39 -3.50
C THR A 393 17.52 -0.92 -4.85
N GLN A 394 18.16 -0.49 -5.94
CA GLN A 394 17.80 -0.96 -7.28
C GLN A 394 18.12 -2.45 -7.40
N PRO A 395 17.14 -3.31 -7.72
CA PRO A 395 17.39 -4.74 -7.88
C PRO A 395 18.33 -5.05 -9.05
N ALA A 396 18.86 -6.27 -9.06
CA ALA A 396 19.68 -6.76 -10.16
C ALA A 396 18.89 -6.80 -11.48
N ARG A 397 19.61 -6.81 -12.61
CA ARG A 397 19.01 -6.88 -13.96
C ARG A 397 18.00 -5.78 -14.27
N MET A 398 18.29 -4.59 -13.76
CA MET A 398 17.59 -3.35 -14.05
C MET A 398 18.51 -2.41 -14.82
N VAL A 399 17.98 -1.71 -15.82
CA VAL A 399 18.73 -0.74 -16.63
C VAL A 399 17.96 0.56 -16.72
N THR A 400 18.69 1.67 -16.74
CA THR A 400 18.13 2.99 -17.00
C THR A 400 18.58 3.42 -18.38
N VAL A 401 17.62 3.62 -19.29
CA VAL A 401 17.90 4.04 -20.67
C VAL A 401 17.21 5.36 -20.97
N ARG A 402 17.73 6.05 -21.98
CA ARG A 402 17.15 7.31 -22.43
C ARG A 402 16.09 7.06 -23.49
N ILE A 403 14.87 7.52 -23.23
CA ILE A 403 13.71 7.39 -24.11
C ILE A 403 13.18 8.75 -24.55
N ASP A 404 12.48 8.78 -25.68
CA ASP A 404 11.64 9.90 -26.07
C ASP A 404 10.40 9.97 -25.17
N LYS A 405 10.13 11.15 -24.61
CA LYS A 405 9.03 11.36 -23.66
C LYS A 405 7.64 11.11 -24.26
N LYS A 406 7.46 11.28 -25.57
CA LYS A 406 6.18 11.14 -26.28
C LYS A 406 5.97 9.74 -26.84
N THR A 407 7.00 9.13 -27.42
CA THR A 407 6.86 7.80 -28.06
C THR A 407 7.20 6.66 -27.12
N GLY A 408 7.97 6.90 -26.05
CA GLY A 408 8.48 5.85 -25.17
C GLY A 408 9.64 5.04 -25.77
N GLU A 409 10.06 5.35 -26.99
CA GLU A 409 11.11 4.64 -27.71
C GLU A 409 12.51 5.14 -27.32
N LEU A 410 13.53 4.31 -27.58
CA LEU A 410 14.91 4.67 -27.30
C LEU A 410 15.37 5.90 -28.10
N THR A 411 16.14 6.78 -27.48
CA THR A 411 16.72 7.95 -28.14
C THR A 411 18.19 8.15 -27.78
N ASN A 412 18.97 8.69 -28.72
CA ASN A 412 20.39 9.00 -28.53
C ASN A 412 20.63 10.29 -27.71
N GLY A 413 19.57 10.89 -27.17
CA GLY A 413 19.67 12.02 -26.24
C GLY A 413 19.98 13.36 -26.86
N ARG A 414 20.05 13.47 -28.20
CA ARG A 414 20.14 14.75 -28.91
C ARG A 414 18.79 15.49 -28.96
N ASN A 415 17.70 14.81 -28.65
CA ASN A 415 16.37 15.39 -28.53
C ASN A 415 16.18 16.04 -27.14
N PRO A 416 15.80 17.33 -27.03
CA PRO A 416 15.44 17.94 -25.75
C PRO A 416 14.24 17.26 -25.06
N GLU A 417 13.38 16.56 -25.80
CA GLU A 417 12.26 15.76 -25.24
C GLU A 417 12.70 14.36 -24.76
N SER A 418 13.99 14.15 -24.54
CA SER A 418 14.51 12.90 -24.01
C SER A 418 14.48 12.86 -22.48
N MET A 419 14.23 11.69 -21.91
CA MET A 419 14.26 11.45 -20.47
C MET A 419 14.77 10.06 -20.14
N PHE A 420 15.22 9.86 -18.90
CA PHE A 420 15.57 8.53 -18.41
C PHE A 420 14.33 7.77 -17.95
N GLU A 421 14.29 6.48 -18.22
CA GLU A 421 13.28 5.56 -17.74
C GLU A 421 13.91 4.21 -17.37
N ILE A 422 13.30 3.54 -16.39
CA ILE A 422 13.81 2.31 -15.79
C ILE A 422 13.10 1.11 -16.43
N PHE A 423 13.88 0.10 -16.78
CA PHE A 423 13.40 -1.14 -17.38
C PHE A 423 14.08 -2.34 -16.74
N THR A 424 13.39 -3.49 -16.77
CA THR A 424 14.11 -4.76 -16.66
C THR A 424 14.95 -4.98 -17.91
N VAL A 425 16.10 -5.64 -17.78
CA VAL A 425 17.03 -5.86 -18.91
C VAL A 425 16.32 -6.47 -20.12
N GLU A 426 15.43 -7.43 -19.91
CA GLU A 426 14.70 -8.11 -20.98
C GLU A 426 13.60 -7.27 -21.64
N ARG A 427 13.20 -6.14 -21.06
CA ARG A 427 12.16 -5.24 -21.60
C ARG A 427 12.68 -3.88 -22.03
N ALA A 428 13.98 -3.63 -21.88
CA ALA A 428 14.60 -2.40 -22.34
C ALA A 428 14.53 -2.32 -23.89
N PRO A 429 14.16 -1.17 -24.48
CA PRO A 429 14.10 -1.04 -25.92
C PRO A 429 15.49 -1.27 -26.57
N SER A 430 15.52 -2.16 -27.56
CA SER A 430 16.76 -2.71 -28.12
C SER A 430 17.52 -1.72 -29.01
N ALA A 431 18.53 -1.05 -28.44
CA ALA A 431 19.76 -0.70 -29.18
C ALA A 431 21.06 -0.91 -28.37
N MET A 432 20.98 -1.45 -27.16
CA MET A 432 22.15 -1.67 -26.29
C MET A 432 22.73 -3.10 -26.38
N LEU A 433 22.04 -4.06 -27.00
CA LEU A 433 22.52 -5.45 -27.08
C LEU A 433 23.44 -5.74 -28.30
N THR A 434 23.70 -4.76 -29.16
CA THR A 434 24.45 -4.97 -30.42
C THR A 434 25.83 -4.31 -30.46
N SER A 435 26.38 -3.82 -29.34
CA SER A 435 27.73 -3.20 -29.34
C SER A 435 28.87 -4.06 -28.81
N THR A 436 28.63 -5.33 -28.44
CA THR A 436 29.69 -6.27 -28.04
C THR A 436 29.68 -7.55 -28.88
N SER A 437 29.79 -7.43 -30.20
CA SER A 437 30.07 -8.58 -31.10
C SER A 437 30.53 -8.14 -32.50
N SER A 438 31.32 -7.08 -32.60
CA SER A 438 31.92 -6.70 -33.89
C SER A 438 33.20 -5.87 -33.74
N ASP A 439 34.15 -6.36 -32.93
CA ASP A 439 35.55 -5.94 -33.05
C ASP A 439 36.49 -7.04 -32.53
N ASP A 440 36.40 -8.24 -33.10
CA ASP A 440 37.53 -9.17 -33.14
C ASP A 440 37.65 -9.80 -34.53
N LYS A 441 38.02 -8.98 -35.51
CA LYS A 441 38.75 -9.43 -36.69
C LYS A 441 40.12 -8.76 -36.72
N ARG A 442 41.01 -9.35 -35.93
CA ARG A 442 42.46 -9.42 -36.12
C ARG A 442 42.95 -8.93 -37.48
N LYS A 443 43.52 -7.73 -37.52
CA LYS A 443 44.62 -7.40 -38.44
C LYS A 443 45.91 -7.96 -37.83
N LYS A 444 46.47 -9.02 -38.44
CA LYS A 444 47.87 -9.41 -38.21
C LYS A 444 48.80 -8.36 -38.84
N PRO A 445 49.88 -7.94 -38.17
CA PRO A 445 50.98 -7.24 -38.82
C PRO A 445 52.05 -8.26 -39.28
N SER A 446 52.50 -8.15 -40.53
CA SER A 446 53.75 -8.77 -40.98
C SER A 446 54.83 -7.70 -41.11
N GLN A 447 55.95 -7.95 -40.43
CA GLN A 447 57.14 -7.13 -40.32
C GLN A 447 57.83 -6.85 -41.67
N GLN A 448 58.45 -5.68 -41.79
CA GLN A 448 59.81 -5.54 -42.31
C GLN A 448 60.44 -4.17 -41.94
N GLY A 449 61.51 -4.23 -41.12
CA GLY A 449 62.78 -3.58 -41.45
C GLY A 449 63.04 -2.11 -41.08
N SER A 450 63.90 -1.95 -40.06
CA SER A 450 65.12 -1.11 -40.03
C SER A 450 65.13 0.25 -39.29
N GLY A 451 66.11 0.35 -38.36
CA GLY A 451 66.79 1.56 -37.86
C GLY A 451 65.99 2.39 -36.85
N GLY A 452 66.43 2.72 -35.63
CA GLY A 452 67.74 2.73 -34.97
C GLY A 452 67.71 3.85 -33.91
N PHE A 453 68.31 3.61 -32.73
CA PHE A 453 68.72 4.60 -31.69
C PHE A 453 67.66 5.60 -31.20
N GLY A 454 67.27 5.74 -29.93
CA GLY A 454 67.95 5.55 -28.65
C GLY A 454 67.55 6.70 -27.71
N LYS A 455 67.49 6.42 -26.40
CA LYS A 455 67.49 7.32 -25.24
C LYS A 455 66.15 7.78 -24.60
N ARG A 456 66.07 7.39 -23.32
CA ARG A 456 65.62 8.10 -22.10
C ARG A 456 64.12 8.24 -21.81
N ALA A 457 63.71 7.48 -20.79
CA ALA A 457 62.74 7.91 -19.78
C ALA A 457 63.34 9.02 -18.87
N PRO A 458 62.50 9.81 -18.18
CA PRO A 458 62.16 9.41 -16.80
C PRO A 458 60.67 9.56 -16.44
N GLU A 459 60.28 8.82 -15.39
CA GLU A 459 59.06 8.96 -14.59
C GLU A 459 59.11 10.22 -13.65
N PRO A 460 58.25 10.37 -12.62
CA PRO A 460 56.92 10.98 -12.68
C PRO A 460 56.85 12.20 -11.74
N GLN A 461 55.84 13.08 -11.90
CA GLN A 461 55.49 14.01 -10.81
C GLN A 461 53.98 14.09 -10.60
N GLU A 462 53.64 13.87 -9.34
CA GLU A 462 52.40 14.14 -8.64
C GLU A 462 51.87 15.55 -8.94
N GLN A 463 50.54 15.70 -8.98
CA GLN A 463 49.89 16.78 -8.23
C GLN A 463 48.39 16.51 -8.06
N LEU A 464 48.03 16.47 -6.78
CA LEU A 464 46.69 16.69 -6.23
C LEU A 464 46.07 17.97 -6.82
N PHE A 465 44.80 17.89 -7.23
CA PHE A 465 43.67 18.66 -6.68
C PHE A 465 42.35 18.05 -7.17
#